data_AF-A0A645FXL7-F1
#
_entry.id   AF-A0A645FXL7-F1
#
_cell.length_a   1.000
_cell.length_b   1.000
_cell.length_c   1.000
_cell.angle_alpha   90.00
_cell.angle_beta   90.00
_cell.angle_gamma   90.00
#
_symmetry.space_group_name_H-M   'P 1'
#
loop_
_entity.id
_entity.type
_entity.pdbx_description
1 polymer ?
#
loop_
_entity_poly.entity_id
_entity_poly.type
_entity_poly.pdbx_seq_one_letter_code
_entity_poly.pdbx_strand_id
1 'polypeptide(L)'
;MNQQDNAQDNTNDNQMATGESALEVQRFPEHFKARVAGKVQHRVGDGPLEDMPVGTDVQVDTAIASYVLSWVDAENHPLLITLAKREFEHYVDSGDIEIAK
;
A
#
# COMPACT_ATOMS: atom_id res chain seq x y z
N MET A 1 -20.91 21.05 -59.65
CA MET A 1 -21.37 19.94 -58.79
C MET A 1 -20.18 19.02 -58.61
N ASN A 2 -19.51 19.15 -57.46
CA ASN A 2 -18.27 18.47 -57.10
C ASN A 2 -18.61 17.18 -56.35
N GLN A 3 -18.05 16.05 -56.77
CA GLN A 3 -17.89 14.81 -55.99
C GLN A 3 -16.62 14.15 -56.58
N GLN A 4 -15.40 14.37 -56.09
CA GLN A 4 -14.70 13.74 -54.95
C GLN A 4 -14.55 12.22 -55.05
N ASP A 5 -13.48 11.78 -55.71
CA ASP A 5 -12.88 10.44 -55.58
C ASP A 5 -11.50 10.61 -54.92
N ASN A 6 -11.47 10.55 -53.59
CA ASN A 6 -10.22 10.63 -52.82
C ASN A 6 -9.84 9.23 -52.36
N ALA A 7 -9.04 8.54 -53.17
CA ALA A 7 -8.28 7.38 -52.75
C ALA A 7 -7.15 7.85 -51.81
N GLN A 8 -7.18 7.40 -50.56
CA GLN A 8 -6.00 7.22 -49.68
C GLN A 8 -6.50 6.63 -48.35
N ASP A 9 -6.69 5.30 -48.33
CA ASP A 9 -6.78 4.54 -47.08
C ASP A 9 -5.36 4.41 -46.53
N ASN A 10 -5.05 5.27 -45.56
CA ASN A 10 -3.73 5.44 -45.01
C ASN A 10 -3.56 4.45 -43.85
N THR A 11 -2.66 3.49 -44.05
CA THR A 11 -2.18 2.54 -43.05
C THR A 11 -1.63 3.27 -41.82
N ASN A 12 -1.81 2.62 -40.66
CA ASN A 12 -1.20 2.89 -39.34
C ASN A 12 -1.82 4.05 -38.53
N ASP A 13 -2.42 3.73 -37.39
CA ASP A 13 -1.61 3.76 -36.18
C ASP A 13 -2.19 2.88 -35.07
N ASN A 14 -1.24 2.36 -34.32
CA ASN A 14 -1.31 1.29 -33.39
C ASN A 14 -1.77 1.88 -32.06
N GLN A 15 -3.08 2.10 -31.88
CA GLN A 15 -3.61 2.34 -30.55
C GLN A 15 -3.72 1.00 -29.85
N MET A 16 -2.53 0.47 -29.49
CA MET A 16 -2.39 -0.37 -28.32
C MET A 16 -3.20 0.32 -27.24
N ALA A 17 -4.28 -0.33 -26.81
CA ALA A 17 -4.85 -0.06 -25.52
C ALA A 17 -3.65 -0.09 -24.57
N THR A 18 -3.23 1.08 -24.11
CA THR A 18 -2.41 1.18 -22.92
C THR A 18 -3.29 0.58 -21.85
N GLY A 19 -3.15 -0.74 -21.69
CA GLY A 19 -3.30 -1.37 -20.40
C GLY A 19 -2.30 -0.67 -19.51
N GLU A 20 -2.67 0.52 -19.05
CA GLU A 20 -2.29 1.06 -17.76
C GLU A 20 -2.84 0.04 -16.76
N SER A 21 -2.14 -1.09 -16.73
CA SER A 21 -2.26 -2.15 -15.75
C SER A 21 -2.21 -1.40 -14.46
N ALA A 22 -3.32 -1.38 -13.74
CA ALA A 22 -3.52 -0.62 -12.52
C ALA A 22 -2.23 -0.61 -11.71
N LEU A 23 -1.42 0.44 -11.90
CA LEU A 23 -0.22 0.66 -11.12
C LEU A 23 -0.83 1.05 -9.80
N GLU A 24 -1.02 0.06 -8.94
CA GLU A 24 -1.61 0.26 -7.64
C GLU A 24 -0.70 1.26 -6.94
N VAL A 25 -1.08 2.54 -6.98
CA VAL A 25 -0.17 3.64 -6.61
C VAL A 25 0.28 3.35 -5.19
N GLN A 26 1.58 3.08 -5.04
CA GLN A 26 2.14 2.74 -3.75
C GLN A 26 2.31 4.07 -3.00
N ARG A 27 1.45 4.28 -2.00
CA ARG A 27 1.35 5.55 -1.26
C ARG A 27 2.59 5.86 -0.41
N PHE A 28 3.30 4.83 0.03
CA PHE A 28 4.45 4.91 0.92
C PHE A 28 5.68 4.24 0.28
N PRO A 29 6.91 4.62 0.67
CA PRO A 29 8.13 4.01 0.13
C PRO A 29 8.27 2.52 0.54
N GLU A 30 9.19 1.80 -0.09
CA GLU A 30 9.41 0.37 0.17
C GLU A 30 9.81 0.06 1.62
N HIS A 31 10.60 0.94 2.24
CA HIS A 31 11.05 0.80 3.62
C HIS A 31 10.97 2.15 4.34
N PHE A 32 10.26 2.22 5.46
CA PHE A 32 10.15 3.43 6.27
C PHE A 32 9.87 3.10 7.73
N LYS A 33 9.90 4.12 8.60
CA LYS A 33 9.55 3.98 10.00
C LYS A 33 8.18 4.59 10.25
N ALA A 34 7.43 3.99 11.15
CA ALA A 34 6.18 4.53 11.65
C ALA A 34 6.10 4.36 13.16
N ARG A 35 5.15 5.06 13.78
CA ARG A 35 4.88 4.94 15.21
C ARG A 35 3.41 4.65 15.42
N VAL A 36 3.12 3.68 16.29
CA VAL A 36 1.75 3.41 16.74
C VAL A 36 1.35 4.54 17.69
N ALA A 37 0.48 5.43 17.25
CA ALA A 37 0.02 6.58 18.03
C ALA A 37 -1.37 6.35 18.66
N GLY A 38 -2.13 5.40 18.10
CA GLY A 38 -3.49 5.09 18.54
C GLY A 38 -3.78 3.59 18.50
N LYS A 39 -5.07 3.25 18.32
CA LYS A 39 -5.55 1.88 18.44
C LYS A 39 -5.37 1.13 17.11
N VAL A 40 -4.25 0.42 16.99
CA VAL A 40 -4.00 -0.47 15.86
C VAL A 40 -4.31 -1.90 16.28
N GLN A 41 -5.30 -2.50 15.64
CA GLN A 41 -5.62 -3.92 15.85
C GLN A 41 -5.06 -4.75 14.71
N HIS A 42 -4.46 -5.88 15.06
CA HIS A 42 -3.96 -6.86 14.10
C HIS A 42 -4.52 -8.24 14.42
N ARG A 43 -4.54 -9.12 13.42
CA ARG A 43 -4.89 -10.53 13.61
C ARG A 43 -3.73 -11.40 13.19
N VAL A 44 -3.33 -12.34 14.04
CA VAL A 44 -2.32 -13.35 13.72
C VAL A 44 -3.03 -14.64 13.27
N GLY A 45 -2.99 -14.93 11.96
CA GLY A 45 -3.65 -16.10 11.38
C GLY A 45 -5.17 -16.10 11.60
N ASP A 46 -5.70 -17.19 12.17
CA ASP A 46 -7.10 -17.32 12.59
C ASP A 46 -7.33 -16.96 14.07
N GLY A 47 -6.34 -16.34 14.72
CA GLY A 47 -6.40 -15.92 16.11
C GLY A 47 -7.39 -14.78 16.39
N PRO A 48 -7.55 -14.41 17.66
CA PRO A 48 -8.29 -13.21 18.04
C PRO A 48 -7.64 -11.95 17.44
N LEU A 49 -8.41 -10.85 17.42
CA LEU A 49 -7.83 -9.53 17.19
C LEU A 49 -7.04 -9.11 18.43
N GLU A 50 -5.81 -8.67 18.21
CA GLU A 50 -4.86 -8.20 19.21
C GLU A 50 -4.55 -6.73 18.98
N ASP A 51 -4.31 -5.99 20.05
CA ASP A 51 -3.99 -4.57 20.00
C ASP A 51 -2.47 -4.37 20.02
N MET A 52 -1.96 -3.53 19.13
CA MET A 52 -0.55 -3.13 19.17
C MET A 52 -0.28 -2.18 20.35
N PRO A 53 0.90 -2.30 20.99
CA PRO A 53 1.30 -1.37 22.04
C PRO A 53 1.45 0.06 21.51
N VAL A 54 0.68 0.99 22.06
CA VAL A 54 0.77 2.42 21.73
C VAL A 54 2.12 2.98 22.14
N GLY A 55 2.67 3.85 21.30
CA GLY A 55 3.97 4.48 21.47
C GLY A 55 5.12 3.71 20.86
N THR A 56 4.86 2.52 20.30
CA THR A 56 5.86 1.65 19.67
C THR A 56 6.32 2.18 18.32
N ASP A 57 7.63 2.33 18.16
CA ASP A 57 8.26 2.59 16.87
C ASP A 57 8.41 1.27 16.10
N VAL A 58 7.88 1.25 14.88
CA VAL A 58 7.88 0.09 14.00
C VAL A 58 8.65 0.41 12.72
N GLN A 59 9.39 -0.57 12.22
CA GLN A 59 9.90 -0.58 10.86
C GLN A 59 8.80 -1.14 9.95
N VAL A 60 8.51 -0.44 8.86
CA VAL A 60 7.48 -0.83 7.90
C VAL A 60 8.12 -1.15 6.57
N ASP A 61 7.84 -2.36 6.07
CA ASP A 61 8.25 -2.84 4.77
C ASP A 61 7.01 -3.01 3.90
N THR A 62 7.00 -2.37 2.72
CA THR A 62 5.89 -2.48 1.80
C THR A 62 5.97 -3.79 1.03
N ALA A 63 4.87 -4.54 1.04
CA ALA A 63 4.71 -5.79 0.31
C ALA A 63 3.58 -5.67 -0.73
N ILE A 64 3.40 -6.72 -1.55
CA ILE A 64 2.32 -6.73 -2.55
C ILE A 64 0.98 -6.69 -1.80
N ALA A 65 0.20 -5.61 -2.00
CA ALA A 65 -1.09 -5.34 -1.37
C ALA A 65 -1.12 -5.36 0.18
N SER A 66 0.03 -5.23 0.84
CA SER A 66 0.16 -5.30 2.30
C SER A 66 1.37 -4.53 2.82
N TYR A 67 1.40 -4.29 4.13
CA TYR A 67 2.54 -3.72 4.84
C TYR A 67 2.94 -4.65 5.97
N VAL A 68 4.24 -4.85 6.11
CA VAL A 68 4.84 -5.68 7.15
C VAL A 68 5.42 -4.74 8.19
N LEU A 69 4.91 -4.83 9.42
CA LEU A 69 5.36 -4.01 10.54
C LEU A 69 6.23 -4.90 11.42
N SER A 70 7.45 -4.46 11.69
CA SER A 70 8.39 -5.16 12.55
C SER A 70 8.91 -4.26 13.66
N TRP A 71 8.99 -4.81 14.87
CA TRP A 71 9.56 -4.11 16.03
C TRP A 71 10.13 -5.12 17.02
N VAL A 72 10.78 -4.60 18.05
CA VAL A 72 11.30 -5.40 19.17
C VAL A 72 10.49 -5.02 20.40
N ASP A 73 9.92 -6.01 21.09
CA ASP A 73 9.14 -5.77 22.30
C ASP A 73 10.03 -5.52 23.53
N ALA A 74 9.43 -5.27 24.69
CA ALA A 74 10.15 -5.01 25.95
C ALA A 74 11.01 -6.19 26.42
N GLU A 75 10.64 -7.43 26.07
CA GLU A 75 11.39 -8.66 26.34
C GLU A 75 12.47 -8.94 25.28
N ASN A 76 12.67 -8.01 24.34
CA ASN A 76 13.65 -8.09 23.26
C ASN A 76 13.36 -9.23 22.26
N HIS A 77 12.09 -9.61 22.09
CA HIS A 77 11.65 -10.51 21.03
C HIS A 77 11.31 -9.72 19.76
N PRO A 78 11.80 -10.17 18.59
CA PRO A 78 11.39 -9.60 17.32
C PRO A 78 9.95 -10.01 17.02
N LEU A 79 9.08 -9.02 16.87
CA LEU A 79 7.69 -9.20 16.45
C LEU A 79 7.53 -8.70 15.03
N LEU A 80 6.70 -9.41 14.27
CA LEU A 80 6.35 -9.07 12.89
C LEU A 80 4.87 -9.34 12.68
N ILE A 81 4.17 -8.34 12.15
CA ILE A 81 2.78 -8.46 11.74
C ILE A 81 2.63 -8.01 10.30
N THR A 82 1.62 -8.55 9.63
CA THR A 82 1.26 -8.13 8.28
C THR A 82 -0.13 -7.53 8.31
N LEU A 83 -0.26 -6.29 7.86
CA LEU A 83 -1.54 -5.60 7.69
C LEU A 83 -1.86 -5.51 6.19
N ALA A 84 -3.13 -5.66 5.85
CA ALA A 84 -3.56 -5.41 4.48
C ALA A 84 -3.32 -3.94 4.12
N LYS A 85 -3.02 -3.64 2.86
CA LYS A 85 -2.72 -2.26 2.42
C LYS A 85 -3.80 -1.27 2.84
N ARG A 86 -5.06 -1.60 2.57
CA ARG A 86 -6.22 -0.76 2.95
C ARG A 86 -6.35 -0.55 4.45
N GLU A 87 -6.01 -1.56 5.24
CA GLU A 87 -6.09 -1.51 6.70
C GLU A 87 -4.98 -0.62 7.27
N PHE A 88 -3.75 -0.80 6.80
CA PHE A 88 -2.63 0.08 7.16
C PHE A 88 -2.91 1.54 6.78
N GLU A 89 -3.33 1.78 5.54
CA GLU A 89 -3.65 3.13 5.05
C GLU A 89 -4.80 3.77 5.84
N HIS A 90 -5.77 2.97 6.29
CA HIS A 90 -6.84 3.44 7.16
C HIS A 90 -6.31 3.89 8.53
N TYR A 91 -5.42 3.12 9.17
CA TYR A 91 -4.81 3.53 10.44
C TYR A 91 -3.94 4.79 10.30
N VAL A 92 -3.26 4.96 9.17
CA VAL A 92 -2.51 6.19 8.90
C VAL A 92 -3.45 7.39 8.71
N ASP A 93 -4.57 7.20 8.01
CA ASP A 93 -5.58 8.25 7.79
C ASP A 93 -6.29 8.66 9.08
N SER A 94 -6.62 7.69 9.94
CA SER A 94 -7.22 7.91 11.25
C SER A 94 -6.24 8.52 12.27
N GLY A 95 -4.94 8.50 11.99
CA GLY A 95 -3.89 8.98 12.89
C GLY A 95 -3.48 7.97 13.97
N ASP A 96 -3.93 6.72 13.87
CA ASP A 96 -3.51 5.63 14.76
C ASP A 96 -2.08 5.14 14.45
N ILE A 97 -1.61 5.34 13.21
CA ILE A 97 -0.22 5.15 12.79
C ILE A 97 0.32 6.46 12.23
N GLU A 98 1.42 6.95 12.81
CA GLU A 98 2.12 8.14 12.35
C GLU A 98 3.37 7.74 11.55
N ILE A 99 3.48 8.19 10.31
CA ILE A 99 4.68 7.97 9.49
C ILE A 99 5.80 8.88 10.00
N ALA A 100 6.95 8.29 10.36
CA ALA A 100 8.12 9.06 10.74
C ALA A 100 8.65 9.81 9.51
N LYS A 101 8.95 11.11 9.69
CA LYS A 101 9.47 11.99 8.64
C LYS A 101 10.93 11.72 8.33
#